data_AF-A0A117KEV3-F1
#
_entry.id   AF-A0A117KEV3-F1
#
_cell.length_a   1.000
_cell.length_b   1.000
_cell.length_c   1.000
_cell.angle_alpha   90.00
_cell.angle_beta   90.00
_cell.angle_gamma   90.00
#
_symmetry.space_group_name_H-M   'P 1'
#
loop_
_entity.id
_entity.type
_entity.pdbx_description
1 polymer ?
#
loop_
_entity_poly.entity_id
_entity_poly.type
_entity_poly.pdbx_seq_one_letter_code
_entity_poly.pdbx_strand_id
1 'polypeptide(L)'
;MIKRYSIVLLLFLILSCKSKEEKMFFDFDSVEYYSLYKNKEKEIIENNRKGIKDSILNNILYSEFPDKLDNDVFYKTINSKGFSKFQLSQKDIEYLKNDVFLEKLSLKGFEFNKACAPEYRDILVFKKNNQISGIAKICLSCGQFYLISSKKGIQTEDFGSEKEYKSLAELFNTYKKAQN
;
A
#
# COMPACT_ATOMS: atom_id res chain seq x y z
N MET A 1 19.92 -13.01 48.06
CA MET A 1 20.34 -12.51 46.73
C MET A 1 19.42 -12.87 45.55
N ILE A 2 18.38 -13.70 45.72
CA ILE A 2 17.55 -14.18 44.60
C ILE A 2 16.43 -13.19 44.18
N LYS A 3 16.01 -12.26 45.05
CA LYS A 3 14.91 -11.32 44.75
C LYS A 3 15.25 -10.18 43.78
N ARG A 4 16.53 -9.84 43.59
CA ARG A 4 16.94 -8.72 42.70
C ARG A 4 16.96 -9.11 41.21
N TYR A 5 17.26 -10.36 40.88
CA TYR A 5 17.29 -10.83 39.49
C TYR A 5 15.90 -11.05 38.89
N SER A 6 14.89 -11.37 39.73
CA SER A 6 13.50 -11.57 39.29
C SER A 6 12.84 -10.28 38.76
N ILE A 7 13.15 -9.13 39.35
CA ILE A 7 12.63 -7.81 38.91
C ILE A 7 13.26 -7.38 37.58
N VAL A 8 14.55 -7.69 37.37
CA VAL A 8 15.25 -7.38 36.12
C VAL A 8 14.71 -8.25 34.97
N LEU A 9 14.42 -9.53 35.22
CA LEU A 9 13.80 -10.42 34.22
C LEU A 9 12.37 -9.98 33.85
N LEU A 10 11.58 -9.49 34.83
CA LEU A 10 10.25 -8.95 34.56
C LEU A 10 10.32 -7.66 33.72
N LEU A 11 11.31 -6.79 33.96
CA LEU A 11 11.55 -5.56 33.19
C LEU A 11 11.95 -5.82 31.73
N PHE A 12 12.65 -6.91 31.44
CA PHE A 12 12.96 -7.31 30.05
C PHE A 12 11.75 -7.87 29.29
N LEU A 13 10.78 -8.48 29.98
CA LEU A 13 9.58 -9.05 29.36
C LEU A 13 8.55 -7.98 28.91
N ILE A 14 8.54 -6.81 29.55
CA ILE A 14 7.65 -5.69 29.18
C ILE A 14 8.16 -4.87 27.98
N LEU A 15 9.38 -5.09 27.52
CA LEU A 15 10.02 -4.34 26.42
C LEU A 15 9.80 -4.95 25.02
N SER A 16 9.13 -6.10 24.90
CA SER A 16 9.19 -6.90 23.67
C SER A 16 7.86 -7.06 22.91
N CYS A 17 6.81 -6.30 23.24
CA CYS A 17 5.56 -6.34 22.48
C CYS A 17 5.28 -4.98 21.85
N LYS A 18 5.52 -4.86 20.53
CA LYS A 18 5.13 -3.67 19.77
C LYS A 18 3.63 -3.40 19.94
N SER A 19 3.26 -2.15 20.19
CA SER A 19 1.85 -1.74 20.20
C SER A 19 1.23 -1.96 18.81
N LYS A 20 -0.11 -2.01 18.73
CA LYS A 20 -0.79 -2.14 17.44
C LYS A 20 -0.41 -1.00 16.49
N GLU A 21 -0.34 0.22 17.01
CA GLU A 21 0.06 1.40 16.26
C GLU A 21 1.49 1.29 15.73
N GLU A 22 2.41 0.74 16.53
CA GLU A 22 3.79 0.47 16.09
C GLU A 22 3.84 -0.56 14.96
N LYS A 23 2.94 -1.53 14.95
CA LYS A 23 2.83 -2.56 13.89
C LYS A 23 2.16 -2.07 12.61
N MET A 24 1.49 -0.92 12.59
CA MET A 24 0.84 -0.44 11.37
C MET A 24 1.87 -0.01 10.32
N PHE A 25 1.63 -0.32 9.04
CA PHE A 25 2.54 0.09 7.96
C PHE A 25 2.52 1.60 7.73
N PHE A 26 1.42 2.26 8.03
CA PHE A 26 1.27 3.71 7.84
C PHE A 26 0.61 4.27 9.09
N ASP A 27 0.99 5.47 9.51
CA ASP A 27 0.18 6.27 10.44
C ASP A 27 -0.75 7.16 9.62
N PHE A 28 -2.07 7.03 9.77
CA PHE A 28 -3.02 7.79 8.95
C PHE A 28 -4.36 7.98 9.63
N ASP A 29 -5.09 9.01 9.22
CA ASP A 29 -6.49 9.26 9.56
C ASP A 29 -7.38 9.32 8.31
N SER A 30 -6.78 9.42 7.13
CA SER A 30 -7.47 9.55 5.85
C SER A 30 -6.72 8.82 4.75
N VAL A 31 -7.46 8.34 3.75
CA VAL A 31 -6.90 7.62 2.60
C VAL A 31 -7.58 8.09 1.33
N GLU A 32 -6.76 8.48 0.37
CA GLU A 32 -7.17 8.74 -1.00
C GLU A 32 -6.87 7.51 -1.84
N TYR A 33 -7.89 6.98 -2.51
CA TYR A 33 -7.77 5.86 -3.42
C TYR A 33 -7.84 6.33 -4.86
N TYR A 34 -6.88 5.90 -5.68
CA TYR A 34 -6.78 6.20 -7.09
C TYR A 34 -6.90 4.92 -7.91
N SER A 35 -7.85 4.90 -8.85
CA SER A 35 -8.04 3.81 -9.82
C SER A 35 -7.76 4.31 -11.23
N LEU A 36 -6.89 3.64 -11.96
CA LEU A 36 -6.63 3.95 -13.37
C LEU A 36 -7.90 3.75 -14.21
N TYR A 37 -8.20 4.67 -15.12
CA TYR A 37 -9.29 4.50 -16.07
C TYR A 37 -8.97 3.40 -17.08
N LYS A 38 -9.96 2.56 -17.39
CA LYS A 38 -9.83 1.47 -18.37
C LYS A 38 -9.40 1.95 -19.77
N ASN A 39 -9.88 3.11 -20.22
CA ASN A 39 -9.48 3.67 -21.51
C ASN A 39 -8.02 4.16 -21.49
N LYS A 40 -7.59 4.76 -20.37
CA LYS A 40 -6.21 5.21 -20.20
C LYS A 40 -5.24 4.03 -20.15
N GLU A 41 -5.63 2.95 -19.49
CA GLU A 41 -4.88 1.69 -19.48
C GLU A 41 -4.67 1.16 -20.92
N LYS A 42 -5.73 1.09 -21.72
CA LYS A 42 -5.64 0.64 -23.12
C LYS A 42 -4.68 1.52 -23.93
N GLU A 43 -4.81 2.84 -23.80
CA GLU A 43 -3.92 3.81 -24.46
C GLU A 43 -2.44 3.55 -24.11
N ILE A 44 -2.15 3.32 -22.83
CA ILE A 44 -0.79 3.04 -22.36
C ILE A 44 -0.25 1.73 -22.93
N ILE A 45 -1.04 0.66 -22.90
CA ILE A 45 -0.64 -0.64 -23.47
C ILE A 45 -0.34 -0.51 -24.97
N GLU A 46 -1.17 0.22 -25.71
CA GLU A 46 -0.96 0.47 -27.14
C GLU A 46 0.31 1.29 -27.41
N ASN A 47 0.54 2.35 -26.61
CA ASN A 47 1.75 3.16 -26.70
C ASN A 47 3.01 2.34 -26.39
N ASN A 48 2.97 1.48 -25.38
CA ASN A 48 4.07 0.60 -25.00
C ASN A 48 4.39 -0.41 -26.12
N ARG A 49 3.37 -0.95 -26.81
CA ARG A 49 3.55 -1.81 -28.00
C ARG A 49 4.20 -1.08 -29.16
N LYS A 50 3.95 0.23 -29.29
CA LYS A 50 4.58 1.11 -30.29
C LYS A 50 5.98 1.61 -29.87
N GLY A 51 6.49 1.20 -28.70
CA GLY A 51 7.79 1.63 -28.17
C GLY A 51 7.79 2.98 -27.46
N ILE A 52 6.63 3.61 -27.26
CA ILE A 52 6.49 4.91 -26.58
C ILE A 52 6.37 4.65 -25.07
N LYS A 53 7.51 4.45 -24.41
CA LYS A 53 7.56 4.01 -23.00
C LYS A 53 7.84 5.11 -21.98
N ASP A 54 8.35 6.28 -22.39
CA ASP A 54 8.88 7.31 -21.47
C ASP A 54 7.84 8.30 -20.94
N SER A 55 6.74 7.80 -20.38
CA SER A 55 5.83 8.65 -19.62
C SER A 55 6.02 8.45 -18.12
N ILE A 56 5.92 9.53 -17.34
CA ILE A 56 5.85 9.46 -15.88
C ILE A 56 4.75 8.48 -15.45
N LEU A 57 3.64 8.43 -16.18
CA LEU A 57 2.55 7.50 -15.94
C LEU A 57 2.98 6.03 -16.10
N ASN A 58 3.79 5.69 -17.10
CA ASN A 58 4.38 4.34 -17.21
C ASN A 58 5.25 4.01 -16.00
N ASN A 59 6.09 4.95 -15.54
CA ASN A 59 6.90 4.71 -14.35
C ASN A 59 6.01 4.47 -13.11
N ILE A 60 4.92 5.23 -12.97
CA ILE A 60 3.93 5.00 -11.93
C ILE A 60 3.32 3.59 -12.03
N LEU A 61 3.00 3.09 -13.22
CA LEU A 61 2.30 1.81 -13.33
C LEU A 61 3.21 0.59 -13.26
N TYR A 62 4.45 0.69 -13.75
CA TYR A 62 5.30 -0.47 -14.02
C TYR A 62 6.64 -0.48 -13.27
N SER A 63 6.90 0.51 -12.41
CA SER A 63 8.16 0.62 -11.67
C SER A 63 7.97 1.04 -10.21
N GLU A 64 9.06 1.05 -9.45
CA GLU A 64 9.15 1.55 -8.07
C GLU A 64 9.26 3.09 -8.02
N PHE A 65 8.34 3.78 -8.70
CA PHE A 65 8.19 5.23 -8.66
C PHE A 65 6.87 5.63 -7.98
N PRO A 66 6.85 6.63 -7.07
CA PRO A 66 7.98 7.45 -6.65
C PRO A 66 8.87 6.67 -5.68
N ASP A 67 10.08 7.17 -5.42
CA ASP A 67 11.04 6.60 -4.48
C ASP A 67 10.96 7.22 -3.07
N LYS A 68 10.23 8.34 -2.94
CA LYS A 68 10.01 9.08 -1.70
C LYS A 68 8.60 9.66 -1.64
N LEU A 69 8.13 9.94 -0.43
CA LEU A 69 6.81 10.54 -0.20
C LEU A 69 6.72 11.97 -0.75
N ASP A 70 7.80 12.76 -0.67
CA ASP A 70 7.81 14.11 -1.22
C ASP A 70 8.13 14.07 -2.73
N ASN A 71 7.10 13.83 -3.55
CA ASN A 71 7.22 13.74 -5.00
C ASN A 71 6.06 14.45 -5.72
N ASP A 72 6.23 15.74 -5.98
CA ASP A 72 5.26 16.56 -6.70
C ASP A 72 4.86 16.00 -8.07
N VAL A 73 5.82 15.44 -8.81
CA VAL A 73 5.58 14.90 -10.16
C VAL A 73 4.61 13.71 -10.11
N PHE A 74 4.79 12.84 -9.12
CA PHE A 74 3.87 11.74 -8.85
C PHE A 74 2.47 12.25 -8.53
N TYR A 75 2.33 13.14 -7.54
CA TYR A 75 1.01 13.63 -7.12
C TYR A 75 0.31 14.41 -8.21
N LYS A 76 1.02 15.27 -8.95
CA LYS A 76 0.46 15.96 -10.11
C LYS A 76 -0.05 14.96 -11.15
N THR A 77 0.68 13.88 -11.39
CA THR A 77 0.29 12.87 -12.38
C THR A 77 -0.97 12.11 -11.97
N ILE A 78 -1.02 11.55 -10.75
CA ILE A 78 -2.19 10.78 -10.29
C ILE A 78 -3.43 11.65 -10.02
N ASN A 79 -3.25 12.95 -9.72
CA ASN A 79 -4.36 13.91 -9.61
C ASN A 79 -4.76 14.52 -10.96
N SER A 80 -4.02 14.23 -12.04
CA SER A 80 -4.35 14.71 -13.38
C SER A 80 -5.23 13.71 -14.15
N LYS A 81 -5.25 13.81 -15.48
CA LYS A 81 -6.05 12.94 -16.36
C LYS A 81 -5.48 11.51 -16.34
N GLY A 82 -6.29 10.56 -15.91
CA GLY A 82 -5.96 9.13 -16.01
C GLY A 82 -6.46 8.28 -14.86
N PHE A 83 -6.74 8.90 -13.71
CA PHE A 83 -7.23 8.21 -12.53
C PHE A 83 -8.56 8.79 -12.03
N SER A 84 -9.40 7.90 -11.55
CA SER A 84 -10.47 8.22 -10.62
C SER A 84 -9.92 8.35 -9.22
N LYS A 85 -10.22 9.45 -8.54
CA LYS A 85 -9.88 9.68 -7.13
C LYS A 85 -11.10 9.48 -6.25
N PHE A 86 -10.92 8.78 -5.14
CA PHE A 86 -11.93 8.52 -4.13
C PHE A 86 -11.39 8.85 -2.74
N GLN A 87 -12.24 9.39 -1.89
CA GLN A 87 -11.96 9.46 -0.46
C GLN A 87 -12.55 8.21 0.20
N LEU A 88 -11.75 7.44 0.92
CA LEU A 88 -12.27 6.27 1.63
C LEU A 88 -13.13 6.67 2.83
N SER A 89 -14.15 5.86 3.10
CA SER A 89 -15.01 5.98 4.28
C SER A 89 -14.24 5.67 5.57
N GLN A 90 -14.70 6.22 6.70
CA GLN A 90 -14.09 5.94 8.01
C GLN A 90 -14.07 4.44 8.34
N LYS A 91 -15.14 3.73 7.98
CA LYS A 91 -15.24 2.27 8.16
C LYS A 91 -14.14 1.53 7.40
N ASP A 92 -13.89 1.92 6.15
CA ASP A 92 -12.87 1.29 5.32
C ASP A 92 -11.46 1.66 5.77
N ILE A 93 -11.27 2.90 6.25
CA ILE A 93 -10.02 3.35 6.88
C ILE A 93 -9.70 2.47 8.10
N GLU A 94 -10.67 2.27 8.99
CA GLU A 94 -10.49 1.40 10.17
C GLU A 94 -10.17 -0.05 9.76
N TYR A 95 -10.86 -0.58 8.75
CA TYR A 95 -10.56 -1.90 8.21
C TYR A 95 -9.12 -2.01 7.69
N LEU A 96 -8.66 -1.03 6.91
CA LEU A 96 -7.29 -0.99 6.41
C LEU A 96 -6.24 -0.97 7.54
N LYS A 97 -6.50 -0.21 8.61
CA LYS A 97 -5.62 -0.13 9.79
C LYS A 97 -5.55 -1.43 10.58
N ASN A 98 -6.68 -2.12 10.68
CA ASN A 98 -6.85 -3.22 11.62
C ASN A 98 -6.49 -4.58 11.00
N ASP A 99 -6.73 -4.74 9.69
CA ASP A 99 -6.75 -6.05 9.06
C ASP A 99 -5.79 -6.19 7.88
N VAL A 100 -5.48 -5.09 7.18
CA VAL A 100 -4.73 -5.13 5.91
C VAL A 100 -3.29 -4.65 6.08
N PHE A 101 -3.07 -3.40 6.50
CA PHE A 101 -1.75 -2.77 6.52
C PHE A 101 -1.12 -2.80 7.91
N LEU A 102 -0.88 -4.03 8.41
CA LEU A 102 -0.33 -4.32 9.73
C LEU A 102 0.75 -5.39 9.63
N GLU A 103 1.86 -5.21 10.36
CA GLU A 103 2.90 -6.23 10.56
C GLU A 103 2.26 -7.50 11.11
N LYS A 104 2.50 -8.59 10.39
CA LYS A 104 2.09 -9.95 10.77
C LYS A 104 3.37 -10.77 10.90
N LEU A 105 3.36 -11.69 11.86
CA LEU A 105 4.39 -12.71 11.96
C LEU A 105 3.79 -13.99 11.38
N SER A 106 4.16 -14.31 10.14
CA SER A 106 3.79 -15.57 9.51
C SER A 106 4.97 -16.53 9.54
N LEU A 107 4.74 -17.75 10.03
CA LEU A 107 5.70 -18.86 9.89
C LEU A 107 5.65 -19.49 8.49
N LYS A 108 4.74 -19.05 7.62
CA LYS A 108 4.60 -19.57 6.26
C LYS A 108 5.53 -18.80 5.34
N GLY A 109 6.49 -19.51 4.77
CA GLY A 109 7.41 -18.97 3.77
C GLY A 109 6.70 -18.46 2.52
N PHE A 110 7.24 -17.37 1.99
CA PHE A 110 6.96 -16.72 0.70
C PHE A 110 5.94 -17.43 -0.21
N GLU A 111 4.76 -16.84 -0.36
CA GLU A 111 3.88 -17.17 -1.49
C GLU A 111 4.51 -16.56 -2.76
N PHE A 112 4.74 -17.41 -3.77
CA PHE A 112 5.47 -17.03 -4.98
C PHE A 112 4.77 -15.90 -5.74
N ASN A 113 5.43 -14.75 -5.84
CA ASN A 113 5.08 -13.73 -6.82
C ASN A 113 5.14 -14.34 -8.23
N LYS A 114 4.07 -14.15 -9.02
CA LYS A 114 4.07 -14.57 -10.43
C LYS A 114 5.18 -13.82 -11.17
N ALA A 115 5.87 -14.47 -12.10
CA ALA A 115 6.87 -13.85 -12.99
C ALA A 115 6.20 -12.90 -14.02
N CYS A 116 5.63 -11.81 -13.52
CA CYS A 116 4.89 -10.81 -14.28
C CYS A 116 5.35 -9.41 -13.83
N ALA A 117 5.45 -8.47 -14.77
CA ALA A 117 5.68 -7.07 -14.42
C ALA A 117 4.43 -6.51 -13.70
N PRO A 118 4.60 -5.67 -12.65
CA PRO A 118 3.46 -5.11 -11.94
C PRO A 118 2.71 -4.13 -12.83
N GLU A 119 1.40 -4.03 -12.61
CA GLU A 119 0.51 -3.07 -13.24
C GLU A 119 -0.28 -2.37 -12.14
N TYR A 120 0.35 -1.38 -11.51
CA TYR A 120 -0.15 -0.68 -10.32
C TYR A 120 -1.31 0.29 -10.65
N ARG A 121 -2.45 -0.29 -11.07
CA ARG A 121 -3.67 0.44 -11.42
C ARG A 121 -4.41 0.99 -10.21
N ASP A 122 -4.14 0.41 -9.05
CA ASP A 122 -4.78 0.75 -7.78
C ASP A 122 -3.72 1.34 -6.84
N ILE A 123 -3.89 2.60 -6.48
CA ILE A 123 -2.94 3.35 -5.66
C ILE A 123 -3.67 3.93 -4.45
N LEU A 124 -3.15 3.69 -3.25
CA LEU A 124 -3.60 4.28 -2.01
C LEU A 124 -2.58 5.31 -1.55
N VAL A 125 -3.05 6.50 -1.23
CA VAL A 125 -2.25 7.57 -0.63
C VAL A 125 -2.79 7.79 0.79
N PHE A 126 -1.95 7.48 1.77
CA PHE A 126 -2.28 7.57 3.19
C PHE A 126 -1.88 8.93 3.72
N LYS A 127 -2.76 9.54 4.52
CA LYS A 127 -2.51 10.85 5.11
C LYS A 127 -2.79 10.86 6.62
N LYS A 128 -1.97 11.61 7.33
CA LYS A 128 -2.14 11.95 8.75
C LYS A 128 -2.14 13.45 8.88
N ASN A 129 -3.17 14.04 9.48
CA ASN A 129 -3.33 15.48 9.62
C ASN A 129 -3.10 16.23 8.29
N ASN A 130 -3.63 15.67 7.19
CA ASN A 130 -3.49 16.15 5.81
C ASN A 130 -2.06 16.09 5.21
N GLN A 131 -1.07 15.54 5.93
CA GLN A 131 0.27 15.26 5.41
C GLN A 131 0.36 13.84 4.88
N ILE A 132 1.08 13.62 3.77
CA ILE A 132 1.29 12.27 3.23
C ILE A 132 2.14 11.48 4.22
N SER A 133 1.60 10.35 4.67
CA SER A 133 2.29 9.44 5.57
C SER A 133 2.67 8.12 4.91
N GLY A 134 2.09 7.80 3.75
CA GLY A 134 2.41 6.60 3.00
C GLY A 134 1.81 6.52 1.61
N ILE A 135 2.33 5.61 0.80
CA ILE A 135 1.82 5.23 -0.52
C ILE A 135 1.80 3.70 -0.58
N ALA A 136 0.71 3.12 -1.06
CA ALA A 136 0.66 1.72 -1.47
C ALA A 136 0.19 1.61 -2.91
N LYS A 137 0.99 0.95 -3.74
CA LYS A 137 0.68 0.64 -5.14
C LYS A 137 0.42 -0.86 -5.24
N ILE A 138 -0.76 -1.23 -5.71
CA ILE A 138 -1.25 -2.61 -5.65
C ILE A 138 -1.49 -3.12 -7.08
N CYS A 139 -0.90 -4.28 -7.41
CA CYS A 139 -1.19 -5.02 -8.62
C CYS A 139 -1.99 -6.28 -8.27
N LEU A 140 -3.33 -6.18 -8.36
CA LEU A 140 -4.22 -7.30 -8.06
C LEU A 140 -4.06 -8.52 -8.99
N SER A 141 -3.54 -8.34 -10.22
CA SER A 141 -3.44 -9.42 -11.21
C SER A 141 -2.26 -10.37 -10.94
N CYS A 142 -1.11 -9.82 -10.56
CA CYS A 142 0.10 -10.60 -10.28
C CYS A 142 0.44 -10.72 -8.80
N GLY A 143 -0.31 -10.06 -7.92
CA GLY A 143 -0.06 -10.11 -6.47
C GLY A 143 1.23 -9.40 -6.07
N GLN A 144 1.64 -8.37 -6.83
CA GLN A 144 2.77 -7.52 -6.46
C GLN A 144 2.28 -6.21 -5.85
N PHE A 145 3.10 -5.65 -4.97
CA PHE A 145 2.85 -4.39 -4.32
C PHE A 145 4.13 -3.54 -4.29
N TYR A 146 3.98 -2.25 -4.06
CA TYR A 146 5.08 -1.35 -3.72
C TYR A 146 4.59 -0.37 -2.66
N LEU A 147 5.33 -0.27 -1.55
CA LEU A 147 4.96 0.53 -0.39
C LEU A 147 6.05 1.55 -0.09
N ILE A 148 5.64 2.77 0.25
CA ILE A 148 6.51 3.79 0.85
C ILE A 148 5.84 4.28 2.11
N SER A 149 6.55 4.28 3.23
CA SER A 149 6.03 4.75 4.51
C SER A 149 6.93 5.83 5.13
N SER A 150 6.31 6.75 5.85
CA SER A 150 7.00 7.71 6.72
C SER A 150 7.55 7.04 7.98
N LYS A 151 6.98 5.90 8.37
CA LYS A 151 7.44 5.10 9.50
C LYS A 151 8.68 4.29 9.11
N LYS A 152 9.62 4.15 10.04
CA LYS A 152 10.86 3.38 9.87
C LYS A 152 10.73 2.00 10.51
N GLY A 153 11.47 1.02 9.98
CA GLY A 153 11.60 -0.31 10.60
C GLY A 153 10.33 -1.15 10.55
N ILE A 154 9.49 -0.91 9.55
CA ILE A 154 8.29 -1.73 9.29
C ILE A 154 8.70 -2.99 8.55
N GLN A 155 8.13 -4.12 8.97
CA GLN A 155 8.25 -5.40 8.29
C GLN A 155 7.07 -5.61 7.35
N THR A 156 7.34 -5.68 6.05
CA THR A 156 6.31 -5.84 5.00
C THR A 156 6.44 -7.16 4.26
N GLU A 157 7.37 -8.03 4.67
CA GLU A 157 7.73 -9.27 3.98
C GLU A 157 6.57 -10.27 3.95
N ASP A 158 5.72 -10.23 4.98
CA ASP A 158 4.55 -11.10 5.12
C ASP A 158 3.24 -10.48 4.55
N PHE A 159 3.32 -9.31 3.93
CA PHE A 159 2.19 -8.70 3.24
C PHE A 159 2.01 -9.32 1.84
N GLY A 160 0.76 -9.38 1.37
CA GLY A 160 0.43 -9.86 0.02
C GLY A 160 -0.11 -11.29 0.00
N SER A 161 -0.70 -11.75 1.10
CA SER A 161 -1.44 -13.02 1.11
C SER A 161 -2.68 -12.96 0.19
N GLU A 162 -3.14 -14.12 -0.27
CA GLU A 162 -4.40 -14.22 -1.04
C GLU A 162 -5.57 -13.53 -0.32
N LYS A 163 -5.65 -13.67 1.01
CA LYS A 163 -6.69 -13.03 1.82
C LYS A 163 -6.63 -11.50 1.74
N GLU A 164 -5.44 -10.91 1.86
CA GLU A 164 -5.27 -9.45 1.78
C GLU A 164 -5.59 -8.93 0.38
N TYR A 165 -5.16 -9.63 -0.67
CA TYR A 165 -5.49 -9.25 -2.04
C TYR A 165 -6.99 -9.36 -2.33
N LYS A 166 -7.65 -10.41 -1.85
CA LYS A 166 -9.10 -10.53 -1.95
C LYS A 166 -9.81 -9.38 -1.24
N SER A 167 -9.40 -9.07 -0.01
CA SER A 167 -9.91 -7.96 0.77
C SER A 167 -9.74 -6.60 0.06
N LEU A 168 -8.55 -6.34 -0.50
CA LEU A 168 -8.29 -5.13 -1.29
C LEU A 168 -9.13 -5.08 -2.56
N ALA A 169 -9.28 -6.21 -3.26
CA ALA A 169 -10.11 -6.28 -4.47
C ALA A 169 -11.59 -5.99 -4.16
N GLU A 170 -12.13 -6.55 -3.07
CA GLU A 170 -13.48 -6.27 -2.60
C GLU A 170 -13.66 -4.80 -2.26
N LEU A 171 -12.73 -4.22 -1.50
CA LEU A 171 -12.72 -2.80 -1.17
C LEU A 171 -12.69 -1.93 -2.43
N PHE A 172 -11.75 -2.14 -3.35
CA PHE A 172 -11.63 -1.33 -4.56
C PHE A 172 -12.88 -1.43 -5.45
N ASN A 173 -13.52 -2.59 -5.48
CA ASN A 173 -14.76 -2.78 -6.24
C ASN A 173 -15.94 -1.95 -5.70
N THR A 174 -15.99 -1.63 -4.40
CA THR A 174 -17.07 -0.77 -3.87
C THR A 174 -17.00 0.64 -4.46
N TYR A 175 -15.79 1.18 -4.59
CA TYR A 175 -15.54 2.51 -5.15
C TYR A 175 -15.62 2.55 -6.67
N LYS A 176 -15.08 1.53 -7.36
CA LYS A 176 -15.16 1.45 -8.83
C LYS A 176 -16.60 1.34 -9.34
N LYS A 177 -17.49 0.66 -8.61
CA LYS A 177 -18.90 0.52 -8.98
C LYS A 177 -19.68 1.84 -8.86
N ALA A 178 -19.30 2.73 -7.96
CA ALA A 178 -19.94 4.04 -7.81
C ALA A 178 -19.72 4.98 -9.01
N GLN A 179 -18.97 4.54 -10.04
CA GLN A 179 -18.74 5.28 -11.28
C GLN A 179 -19.55 4.78 -12.49
N ASN A 180 -20.23 3.64 -12.35
CA ASN A 180 -21.18 3.13 -13.36
C ASN A 180 -22.60 3.52 -12.97
#